data_AF-A0A540MWU7-F1
#
_entry.id   AF-A0A540MWU7-F1
#
_cell.length_a   1.000
_cell.length_b   1.000
_cell.length_c   1.000
_cell.angle_alpha   90.00
_cell.angle_beta   90.00
_cell.angle_gamma   90.00
#
_symmetry.space_group_name_H-M   'P 1'
#
loop_
_entity.id
_entity.type
_entity.pdbx_description
1 polymer ?
#
loop_
_entity_poly.entity_id
_entity_poly.type
_entity_poly.pdbx_seq_one_letter_code
_entity_poly.pdbx_strand_id
1 'polypeptide(L)'
;MVVEKVGSNSMANISGLRGPLWWMQWAKRGWAIAAVGFAVFVFALSVASYYRSSEPESNTANAFHRITTSDLIDLTLLHSAKDRGALCLDGSLPGYHFQKGFGSGAKNWLLFIEGGGWCNTIESCILRKHMHLGSSKHMGRRVHFTGILSPYPDHNPGFFNWNRVRIQYCDGAFIAGHPDNELKNGTELFFRGRLIWEAIMDELSSFGLSKAEQALLSGCSSGGLAALIHCDEFRHLLPKDATVKCLGDASFFLDEKDVLHNPTMRSLFRDVVNLQGLAKSLNKDCVARMEPERCIFPEEMVKNIKTPVFHVQSAYDFWQIQNTLIPKASDPHSHWQKCRLNIYNCNSTQVEILLGFRGSLLKALNEFEKNKGGGMFISSCFIHCQTLMTEIWHSPKSLRIKNKIFGASVHSEHDPIAIDIEKEGVWAKKDWAIAAVGFTVIAFALTLLSNSWRDEPDSEISRPFLPNAAAFDFVDLTLLRNAKDRGALCLDGTAPGYHCRKGFGSGANNWLLHIEGGGWCNSIESCSWRKGTLLGSSNYMDRRVPFSGILSSHPSQNPDTVMAHPSLATGKMSLREDVLQHRTMRSFYNDVAILQVSFDLYYY
;
A
#
# COMPACT_ATOMS: atom_id res chain seq x y z
N MET A 1 72.61 21.15 -39.07
CA MET A 1 73.50 20.04 -39.44
C MET A 1 72.71 19.18 -40.41
N VAL A 2 72.83 19.36 -41.73
CA VAL A 2 73.92 18.89 -42.64
C VAL A 2 74.01 17.36 -42.56
N VAL A 3 73.35 16.58 -43.43
CA VAL A 3 73.58 16.22 -44.87
C VAL A 3 74.20 14.81 -44.98
N GLU A 4 73.56 13.95 -45.78
CA GLU A 4 74.10 13.02 -46.81
C GLU A 4 72.95 12.06 -47.19
N LYS A 5 72.37 11.97 -48.39
CA LYS A 5 72.71 12.11 -49.83
C LYS A 5 73.34 10.86 -50.47
N VAL A 6 72.68 10.47 -51.58
CA VAL A 6 73.15 9.78 -52.80
C VAL A 6 72.86 8.27 -52.94
N GLY A 7 72.27 7.93 -54.09
CA GLY A 7 72.42 6.62 -54.74
C GLY A 7 71.28 6.28 -55.72
N SER A 8 71.48 6.52 -57.02
CA SER A 8 70.53 6.18 -58.09
C SER A 8 70.92 4.91 -58.87
N ASN A 9 69.93 4.42 -59.64
CA ASN A 9 69.98 3.49 -60.79
C ASN A 9 69.87 1.97 -60.51
N SER A 10 68.77 1.36 -60.97
CA SER A 10 68.77 0.56 -62.20
C SER A 10 67.35 0.10 -62.58
N MET A 11 67.09 0.03 -63.89
CA MET A 11 65.86 -0.42 -64.52
C MET A 11 65.62 -1.92 -64.34
N ALA A 12 64.39 -2.32 -64.01
CA ALA A 12 63.75 -3.50 -64.59
C ALA A 12 62.22 -3.43 -64.39
N ASN A 13 61.51 -3.65 -65.48
CA ASN A 13 60.08 -3.93 -65.61
C ASN A 13 59.42 -4.54 -64.37
N ILE A 14 58.33 -3.93 -63.89
CA ILE A 14 57.05 -4.62 -63.66
C ILE A 14 55.92 -3.65 -63.99
N SER A 15 55.00 -4.16 -64.80
CA SER A 15 53.76 -3.58 -65.30
C SER A 15 52.90 -2.90 -64.24
N GLY A 16 52.54 -1.65 -64.53
CA GLY A 16 51.20 -1.04 -64.44
C GLY A 16 50.30 -1.34 -63.24
N LEU A 17 49.91 -0.28 -62.53
CA LEU A 17 48.53 -0.07 -62.10
C LEU A 17 48.31 1.42 -61.76
N ARG A 18 47.77 2.14 -62.76
CA ARG A 18 46.93 3.31 -62.51
C ARG A 18 45.70 2.83 -61.76
N GLY A 19 45.42 3.42 -60.60
CA GLY A 19 44.10 3.28 -59.99
C GLY A 19 43.05 4.02 -60.81
N PRO A 20 41.87 3.42 -60.95
CA PRO A 20 40.64 4.19 -61.00
C PRO A 20 39.69 3.75 -59.88
N LEU A 21 38.80 4.68 -59.54
CA LEU A 21 37.62 4.46 -58.70
C LEU A 21 36.91 3.15 -59.06
N TRP A 22 36.58 2.35 -58.05
CA TRP A 22 35.50 1.37 -58.17
C TRP A 22 34.75 1.25 -56.84
N TRP A 23 33.44 1.49 -56.90
CA TRP A 23 32.46 1.04 -55.93
C TRP A 23 32.65 -0.46 -55.67
N MET A 24 32.93 -0.86 -54.43
CA MET A 24 32.80 -2.25 -54.02
C MET A 24 31.38 -2.48 -53.50
N GLN A 25 30.59 -3.12 -54.36
CA GLN A 25 29.40 -3.88 -54.00
C GLN A 25 29.74 -4.86 -52.87
N TRP A 26 29.29 -4.57 -51.66
CA TRP A 26 29.17 -5.61 -50.66
C TRP A 26 28.02 -6.52 -51.09
N ALA A 27 28.34 -7.73 -51.52
CA ALA A 27 27.32 -8.76 -51.77
C ALA A 27 26.46 -8.92 -50.51
N LYS A 28 25.15 -9.12 -50.68
CA LYS A 28 24.14 -9.27 -49.61
C LYS A 28 24.55 -10.20 -48.44
N ARG A 29 25.52 -11.10 -48.65
CA ARG A 29 26.13 -11.96 -47.63
C ARG A 29 26.98 -11.21 -46.59
N GLY A 30 27.65 -10.11 -46.93
CA GLY A 30 28.51 -9.37 -45.99
C GLY A 30 27.73 -8.60 -44.92
N TRP A 31 26.57 -8.05 -45.28
CA TRP A 31 25.65 -7.40 -44.34
C TRP A 31 25.01 -8.39 -43.37
N ALA A 32 24.70 -9.61 -43.83
CA ALA A 32 24.17 -10.66 -42.98
C ALA A 32 25.20 -11.15 -41.94
N ILE A 33 26.47 -11.30 -42.35
CA ILE A 33 27.55 -11.73 -41.44
C ILE A 33 27.83 -10.66 -40.37
N ALA A 34 27.83 -9.38 -40.74
CA ALA A 34 28.01 -8.28 -39.79
C ALA A 34 26.83 -8.17 -38.80
N ALA A 35 25.59 -8.35 -39.27
CA ALA A 35 24.39 -8.31 -38.43
C ALA A 35 24.35 -9.49 -37.43
N VAL A 36 24.73 -10.69 -37.88
CA VAL A 36 24.82 -11.88 -37.00
C VAL A 36 25.95 -11.70 -35.98
N GLY A 37 27.11 -11.17 -36.38
CA GLY A 37 28.21 -10.88 -35.46
C GLY A 37 27.82 -9.86 -34.38
N PHE A 38 27.08 -8.81 -34.75
CA PHE A 38 26.59 -7.82 -33.81
C PHE A 38 25.53 -8.40 -32.84
N ALA A 39 24.62 -9.24 -33.33
CA ALA A 39 23.61 -9.90 -32.50
C ALA A 39 24.23 -10.87 -31.48
N VAL A 40 25.26 -11.63 -31.88
CA VAL A 40 25.99 -12.54 -30.98
C VAL A 40 26.76 -11.76 -29.92
N PHE A 41 27.34 -10.61 -30.27
CA PHE A 41 28.05 -9.76 -29.32
C PHE A 41 27.11 -9.14 -28.26
N VAL A 42 25.94 -8.65 -28.68
CA VAL A 42 24.91 -8.14 -27.76
C VAL A 42 24.37 -9.25 -26.87
N PHE A 43 24.18 -10.46 -27.41
CA PHE A 43 23.75 -11.63 -26.63
C PHE A 43 24.81 -12.09 -25.62
N ALA A 44 26.09 -12.04 -25.97
CA ALA A 44 27.17 -12.38 -25.05
C ALA A 44 27.28 -11.37 -23.90
N LEU A 45 27.06 -10.07 -24.16
CA LEU A 45 27.04 -9.04 -23.12
C LEU A 45 25.83 -9.15 -22.19
N SER A 46 24.65 -9.49 -22.70
CA SER A 46 23.47 -9.71 -21.87
C SER A 46 23.56 -10.98 -21.03
N VAL A 47 24.18 -12.05 -21.55
CA VAL A 47 24.48 -13.26 -20.79
C VAL A 47 25.56 -13.01 -19.73
N ALA A 48 26.62 -12.26 -20.03
CA ALA A 48 27.64 -11.90 -19.04
C ALA A 48 27.08 -10.98 -17.92
N SER A 49 26.17 -10.07 -18.26
CA SER A 49 25.43 -9.25 -17.30
C SER A 49 24.52 -10.10 -16.40
N TYR A 50 23.88 -11.13 -16.98
CA TYR A 50 23.02 -12.09 -16.26
C TYR A 50 23.81 -13.02 -15.34
N TYR A 51 25.03 -13.43 -15.71
CA TYR A 51 25.89 -14.23 -14.84
C TYR A 51 26.59 -13.40 -13.75
N ARG A 52 26.76 -12.09 -13.94
CA ARG A 52 27.31 -11.21 -12.90
C ARG A 52 26.30 -10.82 -11.81
N SER A 53 25.01 -11.08 -12.02
CA SER A 53 23.95 -10.91 -11.03
C SER A 53 23.62 -12.18 -10.23
N SER A 54 24.42 -13.24 -10.36
CA SER A 54 24.20 -14.53 -9.68
C SER A 54 25.39 -14.93 -8.80
N GLU A 55 25.89 -14.00 -7.99
CA GLU A 55 26.52 -14.37 -6.72
C GLU A 55 25.43 -14.46 -5.63
N PRO A 56 25.40 -15.52 -4.82
CA PRO A 56 24.42 -15.67 -3.76
C PRO A 56 24.72 -14.66 -2.63
N GLU A 57 23.84 -13.69 -2.44
CA GLU A 57 23.79 -12.87 -1.23
C GLU A 57 23.69 -13.81 -0.01
N SER A 58 24.58 -13.57 0.95
CA SER A 58 24.66 -14.30 2.21
C SER A 58 23.31 -14.33 2.94
N ASN A 59 22.96 -15.53 3.42
CA ASN A 59 21.79 -15.85 4.25
C ASN A 59 21.60 -14.90 5.46
N THR A 60 20.89 -13.79 5.28
CA THR A 60 20.28 -13.03 6.38
C THR A 60 18.88 -12.59 5.99
N ALA A 61 17.90 -13.50 6.01
CA ALA A 61 16.50 -13.12 6.05
C ALA A 61 15.62 -14.25 6.61
N ASN A 62 14.64 -13.83 7.41
CA ASN A 62 13.46 -14.56 7.90
C ASN A 62 13.59 -15.23 9.28
N ALA A 63 13.95 -14.43 10.29
CA ALA A 63 13.43 -14.66 11.62
C ALA A 63 12.03 -14.03 11.70
N PHE A 64 10.96 -14.82 11.54
CA PHE A 64 9.62 -14.39 11.95
C PHE A 64 9.64 -14.20 13.47
N HIS A 65 9.73 -12.94 13.92
CA HIS A 65 9.71 -12.62 15.34
C HIS A 65 8.33 -12.99 15.91
N ARG A 66 8.28 -13.99 16.81
CA ARG A 66 7.07 -14.30 17.56
C ARG A 66 6.75 -13.10 18.45
N ILE A 67 5.60 -12.46 18.24
CA ILE A 67 5.14 -11.38 19.11
C ILE A 67 4.94 -11.97 20.51
N THR A 68 5.74 -11.52 21.44
CA THR A 68 5.65 -11.88 22.86
C THR A 68 4.84 -10.83 23.61
N THR A 69 4.36 -11.17 24.81
CA THR A 69 3.65 -10.21 25.67
C THR A 69 4.51 -9.02 26.08
N SER A 70 5.84 -9.15 26.04
CA SER A 70 6.79 -8.05 26.26
C SER A 70 6.90 -7.06 25.11
N ASP A 71 6.41 -7.42 23.92
CA ASP A 71 6.43 -6.55 22.73
C ASP A 71 5.20 -5.63 22.64
N LEU A 72 4.24 -5.82 23.55
CA LEU A 72 3.02 -5.02 23.65
C LEU A 72 3.25 -3.79 24.52
N ILE A 73 2.75 -2.65 24.04
CA ILE A 73 2.90 -1.36 24.72
C ILE A 73 1.56 -0.97 25.34
N ASP A 74 1.57 -0.72 26.64
CA ASP A 74 0.39 -0.37 27.41
C ASP A 74 -0.18 1.01 27.04
N LEU A 75 -1.49 1.15 27.18
CA LEU A 75 -2.19 2.42 27.08
C LEU A 75 -1.94 3.25 28.35
N THR A 76 -1.38 4.43 28.20
CA THR A 76 -1.27 5.42 29.27
C THR A 76 -2.42 6.41 29.15
N LEU A 77 -3.26 6.51 30.20
CA LEU A 77 -4.29 7.54 30.29
C LEU A 77 -3.69 8.83 30.84
N LEU A 78 -3.96 9.94 30.15
CA LEU A 78 -3.41 11.23 30.47
C LEU A 78 -4.21 11.88 31.61
N HIS A 79 -3.86 11.58 32.86
CA HIS A 79 -4.58 12.11 34.03
C HIS A 79 -4.49 13.64 34.16
N SER A 80 -3.36 14.23 33.77
CA SER A 80 -3.13 15.68 33.73
C SER A 80 -4.05 16.40 32.72
N ALA A 81 -4.63 15.68 31.75
CA ALA A 81 -5.61 16.23 30.80
C ALA A 81 -6.84 16.81 31.49
N LYS A 82 -7.22 16.24 32.64
CA LYS A 82 -8.40 16.67 33.40
C LYS A 82 -8.31 18.13 33.83
N ASP A 83 -7.13 18.59 34.22
CA ASP A 83 -6.91 19.97 34.70
C ASP A 83 -7.08 21.00 33.57
N ARG A 84 -6.85 20.58 32.32
CA ARG A 84 -7.12 21.35 31.10
C ARG A 84 -8.55 21.19 30.58
N GLY A 85 -9.33 20.30 31.19
CA GLY A 85 -10.62 19.87 30.67
C GLY A 85 -10.53 19.07 29.37
N ALA A 86 -9.36 18.54 29.00
CA ALA A 86 -9.18 17.72 27.80
C ALA A 86 -9.79 16.32 27.99
N LEU A 87 -10.85 16.02 27.25
CA LEU A 87 -11.65 14.80 27.39
C LEU A 87 -12.03 14.24 26.02
N CYS A 88 -12.11 12.91 25.91
CA CYS A 88 -12.70 12.23 24.76
C CYS A 88 -14.20 12.54 24.64
N LEU A 89 -14.82 12.16 23.51
CA LEU A 89 -16.25 12.41 23.22
C LEU A 89 -17.20 12.00 24.36
N ASP A 90 -16.90 10.93 25.12
CA ASP A 90 -17.72 10.44 26.24
C ASP A 90 -17.34 11.01 27.62
N GLY A 91 -16.36 11.92 27.69
CA GLY A 91 -15.86 12.48 28.94
C GLY A 91 -14.76 11.65 29.62
N SER A 92 -14.30 10.55 29.01
CA SER A 92 -13.12 9.82 29.49
C SER A 92 -11.81 10.56 29.17
N LEU A 93 -10.73 10.17 29.85
CA LEU A 93 -9.41 10.77 29.63
C LEU A 93 -8.82 10.34 28.28
N PRO A 94 -8.14 11.22 27.53
CA PRO A 94 -7.37 10.82 26.37
C PRO A 94 -6.18 9.95 26.77
N GLY A 95 -5.55 9.28 25.80
CA GLY A 95 -4.41 8.42 26.08
C GLY A 95 -3.49 8.21 24.89
N TYR A 96 -2.34 7.62 25.17
CA TYR A 96 -1.31 7.31 24.19
C TYR A 96 -0.54 6.05 24.59
N HIS A 97 0.14 5.46 23.62
CA HIS A 97 1.14 4.41 23.84
C HIS A 97 2.53 5.00 23.61
N PHE A 98 3.49 4.67 24.46
CA PHE A 98 4.84 5.23 24.38
C PHE A 98 5.91 4.16 24.53
N GLN A 99 6.87 4.15 23.61
CA GLN A 99 8.09 3.36 23.69
C GLN A 99 9.29 4.30 23.63
N LYS A 100 10.12 4.24 24.67
CA LYS A 100 11.31 5.10 24.81
C LYS A 100 12.38 4.74 23.77
N GLY A 101 13.01 5.76 23.20
CA GLY A 101 14.13 5.62 22.28
C GLY A 101 15.43 5.23 22.98
N PHE A 102 16.40 4.77 22.20
CA PHE A 102 17.71 4.32 22.70
C PHE A 102 18.83 4.60 21.71
N GLY A 103 20.09 4.55 22.20
CA GLY A 103 21.27 4.81 21.38
C GLY A 103 21.21 6.18 20.70
N SER A 104 21.55 6.22 19.41
CA SER A 104 21.49 7.44 18.60
C SER A 104 20.08 8.02 18.42
N GLY A 105 19.02 7.22 18.61
CA GLY A 105 17.63 7.66 18.50
C GLY A 105 17.03 8.18 19.81
N ALA A 106 17.78 8.17 20.93
CA ALA A 106 17.27 8.51 22.25
C ALA A 106 16.74 9.96 22.38
N LYS A 107 17.17 10.87 21.50
CA LYS A 107 16.68 12.26 21.41
C LYS A 107 15.83 12.53 20.18
N ASN A 108 15.49 11.49 19.40
CA ASN A 108 14.63 11.63 18.24
C ASN A 108 13.23 11.15 18.57
N TRP A 109 12.23 11.76 17.96
CA TRP A 109 10.82 11.55 18.30
C TRP A 109 9.97 11.29 17.07
N LEU A 110 9.14 10.25 17.13
CA LEU A 110 8.12 9.93 16.15
C LEU A 110 6.77 9.85 16.87
N LEU A 111 5.90 10.79 16.57
CA LEU A 111 4.52 10.81 17.06
C LEU A 111 3.62 10.37 15.91
N PHE A 112 2.80 9.34 16.13
CA PHE A 112 1.82 8.85 15.18
C PHE A 112 0.41 9.06 15.72
N ILE A 113 -0.44 9.77 14.99
CA ILE A 113 -1.83 10.01 15.34
C ILE A 113 -2.71 8.94 14.65
N GLU A 114 -3.50 8.24 15.45
CA GLU A 114 -4.45 7.25 14.96
C GLU A 114 -5.53 7.86 14.05
N GLY A 115 -5.90 7.12 13.00
CA GLY A 115 -7.00 7.45 12.10
C GLY A 115 -8.35 6.89 12.56
N GLY A 116 -9.35 6.92 11.68
CA GLY A 116 -10.65 6.29 11.94
C GLY A 116 -11.86 7.19 11.67
N GLY A 117 -11.76 8.12 10.72
CA GLY A 117 -12.88 8.96 10.31
C GLY A 117 -13.22 10.04 11.34
N TRP A 118 -14.50 10.40 11.44
CA TRP A 118 -15.01 11.50 12.25
C TRP A 118 -16.50 11.26 12.55
N CYS A 119 -17.11 12.17 13.31
CA CYS A 119 -18.56 12.28 13.41
C CYS A 119 -19.01 13.69 13.03
N ASN A 120 -20.05 13.79 12.21
CA ASN A 120 -20.49 15.05 11.59
C ASN A 120 -21.95 15.38 11.89
N THR A 121 -22.61 14.60 12.74
CA THR A 121 -23.94 14.89 13.32
C THR A 121 -23.92 14.54 14.81
N ILE A 122 -24.88 15.07 15.58
CA ILE A 122 -25.02 14.72 17.00
C ILE A 122 -25.23 13.22 17.18
N GLU A 123 -26.07 12.60 16.34
CA GLU A 123 -26.40 11.18 16.39
C GLU A 123 -25.15 10.32 16.11
N SER A 124 -24.39 10.64 15.07
CA SER A 124 -23.15 9.93 14.75
C SER A 124 -22.10 10.09 15.85
N CYS A 125 -22.02 11.26 16.51
CA CYS A 125 -21.12 11.47 17.64
C CYS A 125 -21.57 10.71 18.89
N ILE A 126 -22.88 10.63 19.17
CA ILE A 126 -23.43 9.80 20.26
C ILE A 126 -23.08 8.32 20.05
N LEU A 127 -23.26 7.80 18.85
CA LEU A 127 -22.87 6.41 18.54
C LEU A 127 -21.37 6.21 18.74
N ARG A 128 -20.56 7.15 18.26
CA ARG A 128 -19.10 7.08 18.33
C ARG A 128 -18.56 7.13 19.76
N LYS A 129 -19.19 7.87 20.68
CA LYS A 129 -18.75 7.98 22.08
C LYS A 129 -18.76 6.64 22.82
N HIS A 130 -19.53 5.67 22.36
CA HIS A 130 -19.58 4.30 22.91
C HIS A 130 -18.57 3.33 22.27
N MET A 131 -17.62 3.83 21.49
CA MET A 131 -16.61 3.05 20.78
C MET A 131 -15.19 3.53 21.13
N HIS A 132 -14.17 2.76 20.72
CA HIS A 132 -12.77 3.08 21.00
C HIS A 132 -12.33 4.46 20.46
N LEU A 133 -12.93 4.91 19.34
CA LEU A 133 -12.65 6.19 18.72
C LEU A 133 -13.46 7.38 19.28
N GLY A 134 -14.14 7.16 20.41
CA GLY A 134 -14.82 8.20 21.18
C GLY A 134 -14.68 8.04 22.70
N SER A 135 -14.07 6.96 23.17
CA SER A 135 -13.88 6.70 24.61
C SER A 135 -12.69 5.79 24.89
N SER A 136 -11.84 6.22 25.83
CA SER A 136 -10.73 5.41 26.33
C SER A 136 -11.14 4.23 27.21
N LYS A 137 -12.44 4.10 27.52
CA LYS A 137 -13.00 2.89 28.15
C LYS A 137 -12.99 1.71 27.17
N HIS A 138 -13.02 1.99 25.87
CA HIS A 138 -13.10 0.99 24.80
C HIS A 138 -11.81 0.87 23.97
N MET A 139 -10.78 1.68 24.25
CA MET A 139 -9.47 1.57 23.61
C MET A 139 -8.76 0.26 23.97
N GLY A 140 -7.99 -0.25 23.00
CA GLY A 140 -7.10 -1.38 23.23
C GLY A 140 -6.10 -1.06 24.33
N ARG A 141 -6.08 -1.88 25.39
CA ARG A 141 -5.18 -1.65 26.55
C ARG A 141 -3.71 -1.84 26.22
N ARG A 142 -3.43 -2.62 25.18
CA ARG A 142 -2.09 -2.99 24.72
C ARG A 142 -2.08 -3.03 23.21
N VAL A 143 -1.04 -2.49 22.60
CA VAL A 143 -0.86 -2.52 21.14
C VAL A 143 0.55 -2.95 20.78
N HIS A 144 0.68 -3.63 19.65
CA HIS A 144 1.98 -3.90 19.04
C HIS A 144 2.31 -2.76 18.06
N PHE A 145 3.54 -2.26 18.09
CA PHE A 145 4.00 -1.27 17.13
C PHE A 145 4.50 -1.95 15.85
N THR A 146 3.99 -1.51 14.70
CA THR A 146 4.29 -2.07 13.37
C THR A 146 4.66 -0.98 12.38
N GLY A 147 5.17 -1.36 11.19
CA GLY A 147 5.56 -0.42 10.14
C GLY A 147 6.51 0.66 10.65
N ILE A 148 6.18 1.93 10.41
CA ILE A 148 6.94 3.10 10.85
C ILE A 148 7.16 3.18 12.38
N LEU A 149 6.31 2.53 13.17
CA LEU A 149 6.46 2.46 14.63
C LEU A 149 7.24 1.22 15.09
N SER A 150 7.53 0.25 14.23
CA SER A 150 8.14 -1.02 14.63
C SER A 150 9.48 -0.82 15.38
N PRO A 151 9.74 -1.57 16.47
CA PRO A 151 11.00 -1.53 17.20
C PRO A 151 12.12 -2.34 16.54
N TYR A 152 11.79 -3.09 15.48
CA TYR A 152 12.74 -3.97 14.83
C TYR A 152 13.43 -3.26 13.68
N PRO A 153 14.78 -3.21 13.64
CA PRO A 153 15.53 -2.54 12.59
C PRO A 153 15.26 -3.13 11.21
N ASP A 154 15.04 -4.44 11.10
CA ASP A 154 14.72 -5.10 9.83
C ASP A 154 13.37 -4.66 9.25
N HIS A 155 12.46 -4.19 10.10
CA HIS A 155 11.13 -3.70 9.72
C HIS A 155 11.06 -2.16 9.70
N ASN A 156 12.00 -1.46 10.32
CA ASN A 156 11.95 0.00 10.47
C ASN A 156 13.35 0.60 10.65
N PRO A 157 14.23 0.47 9.66
CA PRO A 157 15.64 0.82 9.81
C PRO A 157 15.85 2.30 10.15
N GLY A 158 14.94 3.18 9.73
CA GLY A 158 15.05 4.63 9.94
C GLY A 158 14.64 5.11 11.34
N PHE A 159 13.66 4.46 11.99
CA PHE A 159 13.03 4.98 13.21
C PHE A 159 12.96 3.98 14.38
N PHE A 160 13.46 2.75 14.22
CA PHE A 160 13.31 1.68 15.24
C PHE A 160 13.84 2.06 16.63
N ASN A 161 14.86 2.92 16.70
CA ASN A 161 15.48 3.33 17.96
C ASN A 161 15.03 4.72 18.45
N TRP A 162 14.06 5.36 17.80
CA TRP A 162 13.50 6.65 18.22
C TRP A 162 12.52 6.49 19.38
N ASN A 163 12.27 7.59 20.11
CA ASN A 163 11.09 7.71 20.97
C ASN A 163 9.85 7.63 20.09
N ARG A 164 9.00 6.64 20.31
CA ARG A 164 7.85 6.34 19.45
C ARG A 164 6.57 6.44 20.26
N VAL A 165 5.65 7.28 19.80
CA VAL A 165 4.37 7.55 20.47
C VAL A 165 3.24 7.25 19.49
N ARG A 166 2.24 6.49 19.92
CA ARG A 166 0.95 6.35 19.22
C ARG A 166 -0.13 7.07 20.02
N ILE A 167 -0.62 8.19 19.51
CA ILE A 167 -1.70 8.98 20.09
C ILE A 167 -3.03 8.32 19.70
N GLN A 168 -3.86 8.00 20.69
CA GLN A 168 -5.19 7.42 20.47
C GLN A 168 -6.19 8.52 20.10
N TYR A 169 -6.96 8.30 19.05
CA TYR A 169 -7.90 9.29 18.53
C TYR A 169 -9.28 9.09 19.17
N CYS A 170 -9.84 10.13 19.81
CA CYS A 170 -11.12 10.01 20.53
C CYS A 170 -12.02 11.24 20.56
N ASP A 171 -11.68 12.31 19.83
CA ASP A 171 -12.47 13.55 19.79
C ASP A 171 -13.44 13.60 18.61
N GLY A 172 -13.26 12.76 17.58
CA GLY A 172 -14.15 12.70 16.43
C GLY A 172 -13.98 13.84 15.42
N ALA A 173 -12.97 14.70 15.56
CA ALA A 173 -12.63 15.73 14.58
C ALA A 173 -11.14 16.08 14.55
N PHE A 174 -10.30 15.11 14.20
CA PHE A 174 -8.88 15.34 13.87
C PHE A 174 -8.05 15.94 15.03
N ILE A 175 -8.47 15.75 16.28
CA ILE A 175 -7.85 16.36 17.45
C ILE A 175 -7.86 17.90 17.33
N ALA A 176 -8.92 18.48 16.73
CA ALA A 176 -8.99 19.90 16.37
C ALA A 176 -10.29 20.61 16.82
N GLY A 177 -11.26 19.88 17.38
CA GLY A 177 -12.51 20.44 17.88
C GLY A 177 -12.34 21.36 19.10
N HIS A 178 -13.28 22.29 19.29
CA HIS A 178 -13.30 23.26 20.38
C HIS A 178 -14.54 23.14 21.29
N PRO A 179 -14.37 23.31 22.62
CA PRO A 179 -15.47 23.18 23.58
C PRO A 179 -16.55 24.26 23.42
N ASP A 180 -16.25 25.38 22.76
CA ASP A 180 -17.20 26.47 22.54
C ASP A 180 -18.41 26.04 21.69
N ASN A 181 -18.28 24.96 20.92
CA ASN A 181 -19.33 24.37 20.10
C ASN A 181 -20.08 23.23 20.81
N GLU A 182 -19.76 22.94 22.08
CA GLU A 182 -20.48 21.93 22.87
C GLU A 182 -21.92 22.41 23.15
N LEU A 183 -22.89 21.50 22.96
CA LEU A 183 -24.28 21.79 23.27
C LEU A 183 -24.47 21.93 24.79
N LYS A 184 -25.04 23.05 25.22
CA LYS A 184 -25.39 23.30 26.63
C LYS A 184 -26.55 22.42 27.14
N ASN A 185 -27.16 21.62 26.27
CA ASN A 185 -28.43 20.92 26.50
C ASN A 185 -28.26 19.47 27.04
N GLY A 186 -27.10 19.11 27.59
CA GLY A 186 -26.95 17.85 28.33
C GLY A 186 -26.77 16.58 27.47
N THR A 187 -26.31 16.69 26.22
CA THR A 187 -26.01 15.53 25.35
C THR A 187 -24.78 14.70 25.79
N GLU A 188 -24.04 15.16 26.80
CA GLU A 188 -22.79 14.56 27.29
C GLU A 188 -21.81 14.23 26.14
N LEU A 189 -21.64 15.19 25.22
CA LEU A 189 -20.64 15.14 24.16
C LEU A 189 -19.59 16.22 24.41
N PHE A 190 -18.32 15.84 24.27
CA PHE A 190 -17.18 16.72 24.51
C PHE A 190 -16.36 16.89 23.22
N PHE A 191 -16.42 18.08 22.61
CA PHE A 191 -15.70 18.40 21.37
C PHE A 191 -14.37 19.07 21.69
N ARG A 192 -13.46 18.31 22.31
CA ARG A 192 -12.26 18.87 22.97
C ARG A 192 -10.94 18.45 22.33
N GLY A 193 -10.97 18.16 21.03
CA GLY A 193 -9.79 17.78 20.26
C GLY A 193 -8.61 18.73 20.49
N ARG A 194 -8.83 20.04 20.39
CA ARG A 194 -7.79 21.05 20.62
C ARG A 194 -7.12 20.91 22.00
N LEU A 195 -7.92 20.72 23.04
CA LEU A 195 -7.40 20.59 24.42
C LEU A 195 -6.66 19.26 24.59
N ILE A 196 -7.11 18.19 23.94
CA ILE A 196 -6.41 16.89 23.91
C ILE A 196 -5.02 17.05 23.28
N TRP A 197 -4.93 17.74 22.14
CA TRP A 197 -3.64 18.02 21.49
C TRP A 197 -2.68 18.72 22.45
N GLU A 198 -3.11 19.84 23.05
CA GLU A 198 -2.28 20.62 23.96
C GLU A 198 -1.84 19.81 25.18
N ALA A 199 -2.75 19.05 25.79
CA ALA A 199 -2.44 18.24 26.96
C ALA A 199 -1.40 17.15 26.64
N ILE A 200 -1.53 16.46 25.49
CA ILE A 200 -0.56 15.44 25.07
C ILE A 200 0.80 16.08 24.77
N MET A 201 0.82 17.21 24.06
CA MET A 201 2.08 17.89 23.74
C MET A 201 2.84 18.35 24.98
N ASP A 202 2.14 18.85 26.00
CA ASP A 202 2.78 19.23 27.26
C ASP A 202 3.38 18.04 28.00
N GLU A 203 2.66 16.91 28.05
CA GLU A 203 3.17 15.70 28.67
C GLU A 203 4.41 15.17 27.96
N LEU A 204 4.37 15.04 26.63
CA LEU A 204 5.51 14.58 25.84
C LEU A 204 6.69 15.57 25.92
N SER A 205 6.42 16.87 26.01
CA SER A 205 7.44 17.90 26.24
C SER A 205 8.17 17.70 27.56
N SER A 206 7.45 17.27 28.60
CA SER A 206 8.03 16.92 29.91
C SER A 206 8.91 15.66 29.86
N PHE A 207 8.61 14.73 28.94
CA PHE A 207 9.39 13.50 28.73
C PHE A 207 10.64 13.71 27.87
N GLY A 208 10.81 14.89 27.28
CA GLY A 208 12.00 15.28 26.54
C GLY A 208 11.77 15.63 25.07
N LEU A 209 10.51 15.67 24.59
CA LEU A 209 10.20 16.15 23.24
C LEU A 209 10.74 17.57 23.02
N SER A 210 10.64 18.43 24.04
CA SER A 210 11.18 19.81 24.03
C SER A 210 12.70 19.90 23.82
N LYS A 211 13.42 18.78 23.89
CA LYS A 211 14.87 18.67 23.69
C LYS A 211 15.22 17.77 22.50
N ALA A 212 14.26 17.52 21.60
CA ALA A 212 14.47 16.64 20.47
C ALA A 212 15.51 17.21 19.49
N GLU A 213 16.35 16.34 18.92
CA GLU A 213 17.24 16.69 17.81
C GLU A 213 16.52 16.50 16.47
N GLN A 214 15.70 15.45 16.36
CA GLN A 214 14.84 15.21 15.22
C GLN A 214 13.44 14.84 15.67
N ALA A 215 12.43 15.30 14.94
CA ALA A 215 11.05 14.99 15.24
C ALA A 215 10.20 14.79 13.99
N LEU A 216 9.37 13.75 13.98
CA LEU A 216 8.41 13.45 12.93
C LEU A 216 7.01 13.37 13.54
N LEU A 217 6.11 14.26 13.10
CA LEU A 217 4.68 14.14 13.38
C LEU A 217 4.00 13.43 12.22
N SER A 218 3.39 12.28 12.47
CA SER A 218 2.78 11.45 11.47
C SER A 218 1.35 11.07 11.88
N GLY A 219 0.56 10.60 10.93
CA GLY A 219 -0.69 9.91 11.20
C GLY A 219 -1.28 9.36 9.92
N CYS A 220 -2.30 8.51 10.07
CA CYS A 220 -3.05 8.01 8.92
C CYS A 220 -4.48 8.57 8.87
N SER A 221 -5.00 8.82 7.66
CA SER A 221 -6.42 9.13 7.42
C SER A 221 -6.80 10.42 8.15
N SER A 222 -7.81 10.39 9.02
CA SER A 222 -8.11 11.49 9.94
C SER A 222 -6.91 11.89 10.82
N GLY A 223 -6.08 10.94 11.25
CA GLY A 223 -4.84 11.23 11.99
C GLY A 223 -3.76 11.86 11.13
N GLY A 224 -3.73 11.55 9.83
CA GLY A 224 -2.84 12.21 8.87
C GLY A 224 -3.28 13.66 8.62
N LEU A 225 -4.58 13.92 8.52
CA LEU A 225 -5.11 15.29 8.53
C LEU A 225 -4.76 16.02 9.82
N ALA A 226 -4.92 15.37 10.98
CA ALA A 226 -4.52 15.94 12.27
C ALA A 226 -3.02 16.32 12.30
N ALA A 227 -2.15 15.46 11.76
CA ALA A 227 -0.72 15.73 11.65
C ALA A 227 -0.44 16.97 10.78
N LEU A 228 -1.22 17.20 9.71
CA LEU A 228 -1.10 18.39 8.88
C LEU A 228 -1.65 19.65 9.58
N ILE A 229 -2.79 19.54 10.27
CA ILE A 229 -3.43 20.66 11.00
C ILE A 229 -2.45 21.21 12.05
N HIS A 230 -1.85 20.31 12.82
CA HIS A 230 -0.99 20.68 13.94
C HIS A 230 0.50 20.80 13.59
N CYS A 231 0.86 20.65 12.31
CA CYS A 231 2.25 20.50 11.87
C CYS A 231 3.16 21.66 12.30
N ASP A 232 2.75 22.89 12.00
CA ASP A 232 3.55 24.06 12.37
C ASP A 232 3.56 24.27 13.88
N GLU A 233 2.47 24.02 14.60
CA GLU A 233 2.46 24.12 16.07
C GLU A 233 3.44 23.14 16.72
N PHE A 234 3.46 21.89 16.23
CA PHE A 234 4.44 20.89 16.64
C PHE A 234 5.88 21.37 16.42
N ARG A 235 6.17 21.99 15.26
CA ARG A 235 7.49 22.59 15.00
C ARG A 235 7.88 23.67 16.01
N HIS A 236 6.92 24.47 16.49
CA HIS A 236 7.16 25.56 17.44
C HIS A 236 7.45 25.07 18.87
N LEU A 237 7.06 23.85 19.22
CA LEU A 237 7.35 23.23 20.52
C LEU A 237 8.80 22.75 20.65
N LEU A 238 9.53 22.71 19.53
CA LEU A 238 10.84 22.07 19.42
C LEU A 238 11.98 23.09 19.32
N PRO A 239 13.23 22.69 19.64
CA PRO A 239 14.39 23.57 19.48
C PRO A 239 14.49 24.16 18.06
N LYS A 240 15.08 25.36 17.95
CA LYS A 240 15.20 26.05 16.66
C LYS A 240 16.08 25.29 15.68
N ASP A 241 17.09 24.60 16.18
CA ASP A 241 18.05 23.76 15.47
C ASP A 241 17.59 22.32 15.24
N ALA A 242 16.44 21.90 15.81
CA ALA A 242 15.88 20.58 15.59
C ALA A 242 15.37 20.41 14.15
N THR A 243 15.60 19.24 13.57
CA THR A 243 15.03 18.84 12.28
C THR A 243 13.62 18.30 12.48
N VAL A 244 12.62 18.98 11.94
CA VAL A 244 11.21 18.62 12.14
C VAL A 244 10.52 18.44 10.80
N LYS A 245 9.76 17.34 10.67
CA LYS A 245 8.95 17.03 9.50
C LYS A 245 7.57 16.57 9.93
N CYS A 246 6.59 16.69 9.04
CA CYS A 246 5.27 16.10 9.20
C CYS A 246 4.97 15.13 8.08
N LEU A 247 4.20 14.07 8.35
CA LEU A 247 3.80 13.06 7.38
C LEU A 247 2.30 12.80 7.44
N GLY A 248 1.61 13.02 6.32
CA GLY A 248 0.21 12.65 6.16
C GLY A 248 0.08 11.39 5.30
N ASP A 249 -0.31 10.27 5.91
CA ASP A 249 -0.58 9.00 5.21
C ASP A 249 -2.08 8.84 4.95
N ALA A 250 -2.45 8.54 3.71
CA ALA A 250 -3.83 8.39 3.26
C ALA A 250 -4.74 9.57 3.67
N SER A 251 -4.15 10.77 3.75
CA SER A 251 -4.81 11.97 4.27
C SER A 251 -5.13 12.98 3.19
N PHE A 252 -4.67 12.79 1.95
CA PHE A 252 -4.90 13.69 0.82
C PHE A 252 -6.30 13.46 0.23
N PHE A 253 -7.32 13.94 0.94
CA PHE A 253 -8.70 13.92 0.47
C PHE A 253 -8.90 14.93 -0.65
N LEU A 254 -9.63 14.54 -1.70
CA LEU A 254 -9.96 15.44 -2.81
C LEU A 254 -11.28 16.16 -2.61
N ASP A 255 -11.30 17.45 -2.94
CA ASP A 255 -12.51 18.27 -3.04
C ASP A 255 -13.18 18.09 -4.40
N GLU A 256 -13.42 16.83 -4.77
CA GLU A 256 -14.03 16.42 -6.03
C GLU A 256 -15.50 16.04 -5.85
N LYS A 257 -16.24 16.14 -6.95
CA LYS A 257 -17.64 15.70 -6.98
C LYS A 257 -17.74 14.18 -7.10
N ASP A 258 -18.79 13.63 -6.51
CA ASP A 258 -19.11 12.21 -6.66
C ASP A 258 -19.71 11.88 -8.05
N VAL A 259 -20.00 10.60 -8.29
CA VAL A 259 -20.59 10.14 -9.57
C VAL A 259 -21.96 10.74 -9.90
N LEU A 260 -22.67 11.31 -8.93
CA LEU A 260 -23.92 12.07 -9.11
C LEU A 260 -23.70 13.59 -9.10
N HIS A 261 -22.44 14.03 -9.18
CA HIS A 261 -22.02 15.43 -9.23
C HIS A 261 -22.26 16.21 -7.93
N ASN A 262 -22.42 15.52 -6.80
CA ASN A 262 -22.57 16.14 -5.49
C ASN A 262 -21.20 16.42 -4.85
N PRO A 263 -21.03 17.54 -4.13
CA PRO A 263 -19.81 17.85 -3.38
C PRO A 263 -19.82 17.11 -2.03
N THR A 264 -19.81 15.77 -2.09
CA THR A 264 -20.04 14.88 -0.93
C THR A 264 -18.98 15.08 0.15
N MET A 265 -17.70 15.06 -0.21
CA MET A 265 -16.62 15.24 0.77
C MET A 265 -16.61 16.64 1.39
N ARG A 266 -16.84 17.67 0.56
CA ARG A 266 -16.92 19.07 1.04
C ARG A 266 -18.06 19.26 2.02
N SER A 267 -19.23 18.69 1.72
CA SER A 267 -20.40 18.77 2.59
C SER A 267 -20.13 18.08 3.92
N LEU A 268 -19.51 16.91 3.89
CA LEU A 268 -19.12 16.18 5.08
C LEU A 268 -18.10 16.96 5.93
N PHE A 269 -17.09 17.59 5.32
CA PHE A 269 -16.12 18.42 6.05
C PHE A 269 -16.77 19.67 6.63
N ARG A 270 -17.69 20.32 5.91
CA ARG A 270 -18.50 21.42 6.43
C ARG A 270 -19.26 21.01 7.68
N ASP A 271 -19.87 19.84 7.68
CA ASP A 271 -20.63 19.35 8.82
C ASP A 271 -19.73 19.11 10.05
N VAL A 272 -18.54 18.49 9.87
CA VAL A 272 -17.57 18.31 10.97
C VAL A 272 -17.08 19.65 11.50
N VAL A 273 -16.68 20.55 10.59
CA VAL A 273 -16.12 21.87 10.93
C VAL A 273 -17.11 22.71 11.72
N ASN A 274 -18.37 22.74 11.28
CA ASN A 274 -19.41 23.50 11.94
C ASN A 274 -19.85 22.86 13.26
N LEU A 275 -20.01 21.54 13.30
CA LEU A 275 -20.47 20.84 14.49
C LEU A 275 -19.49 20.99 15.66
N GLN A 276 -18.20 20.85 15.38
CA GLN A 276 -17.17 20.75 16.43
C GLN A 276 -16.25 21.99 16.51
N GLY A 277 -16.53 23.05 15.74
CA GLY A 277 -15.86 24.34 15.90
C GLY A 277 -14.40 24.41 15.40
N LEU A 278 -14.06 23.66 14.35
CA LEU A 278 -12.67 23.46 13.91
C LEU A 278 -12.01 24.71 13.35
N ALA A 279 -12.78 25.71 12.90
CA ALA A 279 -12.24 26.90 12.23
C ALA A 279 -11.13 27.60 13.02
N LYS A 280 -11.15 27.51 14.36
CA LYS A 280 -10.13 28.09 15.25
C LYS A 280 -8.80 27.32 15.28
N SER A 281 -8.82 26.04 14.94
CA SER A 281 -7.63 25.18 14.80
C SER A 281 -7.04 25.22 13.39
N LEU A 282 -7.74 25.80 12.41
CA LEU A 282 -7.27 25.91 11.03
C LEU A 282 -6.42 27.16 10.81
N ASN A 283 -5.68 27.18 9.70
CA ASN A 283 -4.85 28.32 9.34
C ASN A 283 -5.69 29.60 9.18
N LYS A 284 -5.32 30.65 9.91
CA LYS A 284 -6.05 31.93 9.98
C LYS A 284 -6.14 32.64 8.62
N ASP A 285 -5.08 32.58 7.81
CA ASP A 285 -5.05 33.22 6.50
C ASP A 285 -5.92 32.47 5.48
N CYS A 286 -6.06 31.15 5.64
CA CYS A 286 -6.99 30.36 4.84
C CYS A 286 -8.44 30.70 5.19
N VAL A 287 -8.82 30.61 6.48
CA VAL A 287 -10.22 30.86 6.91
C VAL A 287 -10.66 32.31 6.72
N ALA A 288 -9.72 33.25 6.60
CA ALA A 288 -10.02 34.65 6.26
C ALA A 288 -10.35 34.85 4.76
N ARG A 289 -9.90 33.94 3.88
CA ARG A 289 -10.10 34.04 2.42
C ARG A 289 -11.21 33.15 1.87
N MET A 290 -11.55 32.07 2.57
CA MET A 290 -12.54 31.09 2.10
C MET A 290 -13.24 30.39 3.27
N GLU A 291 -14.27 29.62 2.94
CA GLU A 291 -15.05 28.87 3.91
C GLU A 291 -14.17 27.85 4.66
N PRO A 292 -14.30 27.72 5.99
CA PRO A 292 -13.38 26.90 6.79
C PRO A 292 -13.31 25.42 6.38
N GLU A 293 -14.37 24.83 5.83
CA GLU A 293 -14.36 23.46 5.31
C GLU A 293 -13.46 23.24 4.10
N ARG A 294 -13.09 24.32 3.39
CA ARG A 294 -12.13 24.22 2.30
C ARG A 294 -10.70 24.18 2.81
N CYS A 295 -10.46 24.79 3.98
CA CYS A 295 -9.16 24.86 4.63
C CYS A 295 -8.70 23.57 5.31
N ILE A 296 -9.54 22.53 5.37
CA ILE A 296 -9.15 21.18 5.82
C ILE A 296 -8.71 20.28 4.66
N PHE A 297 -9.01 20.63 3.40
CA PHE A 297 -8.49 19.86 2.28
C PHE A 297 -6.97 20.07 2.16
N PRO A 298 -6.17 18.99 2.05
CA PRO A 298 -4.72 19.13 1.99
C PRO A 298 -4.22 19.99 0.84
N GLU A 299 -4.94 20.03 -0.28
CA GLU A 299 -4.65 20.95 -1.39
C GLU A 299 -4.56 22.41 -0.92
N GLU A 300 -5.39 22.84 0.05
CA GLU A 300 -5.33 24.17 0.64
C GLU A 300 -4.43 24.26 1.87
N MET A 301 -4.38 23.20 2.71
CA MET A 301 -3.56 23.22 3.93
C MET A 301 -2.07 23.39 3.61
N VAL A 302 -1.56 22.62 2.65
CA VAL A 302 -0.12 22.58 2.35
C VAL A 302 0.41 23.89 1.79
N LYS A 303 -0.46 24.76 1.25
CA LYS A 303 -0.11 26.11 0.80
C LYS A 303 0.31 27.01 1.97
N ASN A 304 -0.10 26.66 3.20
CA ASN A 304 0.10 27.48 4.39
C ASN A 304 1.02 26.84 5.45
N ILE A 305 1.35 25.54 5.31
CA ILE A 305 2.28 24.85 6.21
C ILE A 305 3.72 25.21 5.83
N LYS A 306 4.49 25.69 6.81
CA LYS A 306 5.91 26.08 6.62
C LYS A 306 6.87 24.92 6.88
N THR A 307 6.50 24.04 7.79
CA THR A 307 7.29 22.86 8.15
C THR A 307 7.29 21.85 7.00
N PRO A 308 8.42 21.20 6.69
CA PRO A 308 8.49 20.17 5.64
C PRO A 308 7.43 19.08 5.81
N VAL A 309 6.66 18.80 4.76
CA VAL A 309 5.60 17.78 4.73
C VAL A 309 5.98 16.65 3.79
N PHE A 310 5.71 15.41 4.19
CA PHE A 310 5.77 14.23 3.35
C PHE A 310 4.36 13.63 3.18
N HIS A 311 3.87 13.51 1.95
CA HIS A 311 2.59 12.85 1.68
C HIS A 311 2.80 11.39 1.33
N VAL A 312 2.02 10.51 1.94
CA VAL A 312 1.88 9.12 1.48
C VAL A 312 0.44 8.96 1.06
N GLN A 313 0.20 8.68 -0.21
CA GLN A 313 -1.16 8.57 -0.71
C GLN A 313 -1.28 7.49 -1.77
N SER A 314 -2.42 6.82 -1.80
CA SER A 314 -2.78 6.04 -2.97
C SER A 314 -3.62 6.85 -3.96
N ALA A 315 -3.30 6.73 -5.24
CA ALA A 315 -4.11 7.18 -6.36
C ALA A 315 -5.48 6.49 -6.44
N TYR A 316 -5.60 5.30 -5.85
CA TYR A 316 -6.85 4.55 -5.74
C TYR A 316 -7.13 4.23 -4.27
N ASP A 317 -7.08 5.25 -3.42
CA ASP A 317 -7.44 5.12 -2.02
C ASP A 317 -8.86 4.54 -1.90
N PHE A 318 -8.96 3.31 -1.36
CA PHE A 318 -10.24 2.61 -1.36
C PHE A 318 -11.29 3.34 -0.53
N TRP A 319 -10.86 4.03 0.53
CA TRP A 319 -11.77 4.74 1.41
C TRP A 319 -12.38 5.93 0.68
N GLN A 320 -11.56 6.73 -0.02
CA GLN A 320 -12.05 7.85 -0.84
C GLN A 320 -12.95 7.36 -1.98
N ILE A 321 -12.59 6.27 -2.65
CA ILE A 321 -13.44 5.71 -3.71
C ILE A 321 -14.82 5.32 -3.14
N GLN A 322 -14.86 4.68 -1.97
CA GLN A 322 -16.11 4.19 -1.37
C GLN A 322 -16.95 5.25 -0.67
N ASN A 323 -16.36 6.36 -0.19
CA ASN A 323 -17.04 7.33 0.66
C ASN A 323 -17.08 8.75 0.09
N THR A 324 -16.21 9.06 -0.87
CA THR A 324 -16.13 10.36 -1.53
C THR A 324 -16.63 10.28 -2.97
N LEU A 325 -16.01 9.46 -3.81
CA LEU A 325 -16.35 9.39 -5.24
C LEU A 325 -17.64 8.61 -5.49
N ILE A 326 -17.82 7.49 -4.77
CA ILE A 326 -18.95 6.58 -4.94
C ILE A 326 -19.53 6.20 -3.57
N PRO A 327 -20.02 7.19 -2.79
CA PRO A 327 -20.76 6.89 -1.56
C PRO A 327 -22.00 6.07 -1.89
N LYS A 328 -22.47 5.27 -0.92
CA LYS A 328 -23.67 4.42 -1.10
C LYS A 328 -24.90 5.21 -1.58
N ALA A 329 -25.05 6.45 -1.12
CA ALA A 329 -26.13 7.35 -1.54
C ALA A 329 -26.09 7.68 -3.05
N SER A 330 -24.91 7.60 -3.67
CA SER A 330 -24.69 7.91 -5.08
C SER A 330 -24.67 6.67 -5.98
N ASP A 331 -24.95 5.48 -5.43
CA ASP A 331 -25.12 4.23 -6.16
C ASP A 331 -26.43 3.50 -5.77
N PRO A 332 -27.62 4.14 -5.96
CA PRO A 332 -28.89 3.59 -5.50
C PRO A 332 -29.27 2.26 -6.15
N HIS A 333 -28.74 1.99 -7.36
CA HIS A 333 -29.00 0.76 -8.11
C HIS A 333 -27.86 -0.26 -8.01
N SER A 334 -26.86 -0.03 -7.14
CA SER A 334 -25.75 -0.96 -6.88
C SER A 334 -24.91 -1.30 -8.13
N HIS A 335 -24.82 -0.37 -9.10
CA HIS A 335 -23.99 -0.54 -10.29
C HIS A 335 -22.50 -0.55 -9.95
N TRP A 336 -22.10 0.20 -8.93
CA TRP A 336 -20.72 0.33 -8.49
C TRP A 336 -20.34 -0.61 -7.37
N GLN A 337 -21.30 -1.27 -6.71
CA GLN A 337 -21.07 -2.09 -5.52
C GLN A 337 -19.88 -3.03 -5.65
N LYS A 338 -19.77 -3.81 -6.75
CA LYS A 338 -18.64 -4.73 -6.96
C LYS A 338 -17.32 -4.02 -7.22
N CYS A 339 -17.35 -2.96 -8.04
CA CYS A 339 -16.19 -2.16 -8.44
C CYS A 339 -15.59 -1.38 -7.26
N ARG A 340 -16.42 -0.71 -6.45
CA ARG A 340 -15.95 0.07 -5.30
C ARG A 340 -15.40 -0.79 -4.16
N LEU A 341 -15.80 -2.06 -4.08
CA LEU A 341 -15.24 -3.03 -3.11
C LEU A 341 -13.96 -3.69 -3.64
N ASN A 342 -13.87 -3.88 -4.95
CA ASN A 342 -12.69 -4.40 -5.61
C ASN A 342 -12.61 -3.86 -7.05
N ILE A 343 -11.60 -3.02 -7.30
CA ILE A 343 -11.45 -2.31 -8.57
C ILE A 343 -11.21 -3.22 -9.78
N TYR A 344 -10.84 -4.49 -9.57
CA TYR A 344 -10.76 -5.48 -10.64
C TYR A 344 -12.12 -5.88 -11.22
N ASN A 345 -13.21 -5.58 -10.51
CA ASN A 345 -14.57 -5.86 -10.97
C ASN A 345 -15.21 -4.67 -11.70
N CYS A 346 -14.46 -3.60 -11.95
CA CYS A 346 -14.96 -2.43 -12.68
C CYS A 346 -15.12 -2.74 -14.16
N ASN A 347 -16.22 -2.28 -14.75
CA ASN A 347 -16.36 -2.24 -16.21
C ASN A 347 -15.55 -1.06 -16.79
N SER A 348 -15.44 -0.99 -18.13
CA SER A 348 -14.64 0.04 -18.81
C SER A 348 -15.02 1.47 -18.44
N THR A 349 -16.32 1.79 -18.39
CA THR A 349 -16.81 3.13 -18.00
C THR A 349 -16.48 3.45 -16.54
N GLN A 350 -16.54 2.47 -15.66
CA GLN A 350 -16.17 2.64 -14.26
C GLN A 350 -14.67 2.89 -14.11
N VAL A 351 -13.85 2.16 -14.86
CA VAL A 351 -12.39 2.37 -14.90
C VAL A 351 -12.05 3.78 -15.39
N GLU A 352 -12.71 4.28 -16.44
CA GLU A 352 -12.49 5.65 -16.95
C GLU A 352 -12.73 6.72 -15.86
N ILE A 353 -13.77 6.55 -15.04
CA ILE A 353 -14.07 7.47 -13.93
C ILE A 353 -13.01 7.36 -12.82
N LEU A 354 -12.55 6.16 -12.48
CA LEU A 354 -11.45 5.96 -11.52
C LEU A 354 -10.14 6.59 -12.02
N LEU A 355 -9.86 6.48 -13.32
CA LEU A 355 -8.72 7.13 -13.96
C LEU A 355 -8.86 8.66 -13.93
N GLY A 356 -10.08 9.18 -14.12
CA GLY A 356 -10.39 10.59 -13.94
C GLY A 356 -10.10 11.08 -12.52
N PHE A 357 -10.56 10.34 -11.51
CA PHE A 357 -10.30 10.66 -10.09
C PHE A 357 -8.80 10.63 -9.75
N ARG A 358 -8.06 9.63 -10.25
CA ARG A 358 -6.59 9.61 -10.19
C ARG A 358 -5.98 10.85 -10.85
N GLY A 359 -6.49 11.25 -12.01
CA GLY A 359 -6.06 12.45 -12.73
C GLY A 359 -6.21 13.71 -11.87
N SER A 360 -7.35 13.86 -11.19
CA SER A 360 -7.58 14.95 -10.22
C SER A 360 -6.58 14.94 -9.08
N LEU A 361 -6.27 13.77 -8.50
CA LEU A 361 -5.24 13.67 -7.46
C LEU A 361 -3.88 14.15 -7.95
N LEU A 362 -3.42 13.63 -9.08
CA LEU A 362 -2.12 13.99 -9.64
C LEU A 362 -2.04 15.48 -10.00
N LYS A 363 -3.15 16.05 -10.47
CA LYS A 363 -3.25 17.49 -10.73
C LYS A 363 -3.13 18.32 -9.46
N ALA A 364 -3.83 17.96 -8.39
CA ALA A 364 -3.74 18.64 -7.10
C ALA A 364 -2.32 18.55 -6.50
N LEU A 365 -1.68 17.38 -6.63
CA LEU A 365 -0.31 17.16 -6.15
C LEU A 365 0.76 17.91 -6.95
N ASN A 366 0.51 18.26 -8.22
CA ASN A 366 1.46 19.01 -9.05
C ASN A 366 1.75 20.43 -8.49
N GLU A 367 0.81 21.03 -7.75
CA GLU A 367 1.09 22.27 -7.03
C GLU A 367 2.05 22.03 -5.87
N PHE A 368 1.87 20.92 -5.14
CA PHE A 368 2.72 20.53 -4.03
C PHE A 368 4.11 20.05 -4.48
N GLU A 369 4.24 19.42 -5.65
CA GLU A 369 5.53 18.99 -6.22
C GLU A 369 6.53 20.16 -6.38
N LYS A 370 6.00 21.38 -6.56
CA LYS A 370 6.83 22.60 -6.66
C LYS A 370 7.37 23.07 -5.31
N ASN A 371 6.89 22.52 -4.20
CA ASN A 371 7.37 22.84 -2.87
C ASN A 371 8.74 22.17 -2.64
N LYS A 372 9.81 22.98 -2.61
CA LYS A 372 11.19 22.51 -2.45
C LYS A 372 11.47 21.77 -1.13
N GLY A 373 10.63 21.93 -0.11
CA GLY A 373 10.73 21.20 1.16
C GLY A 373 9.77 20.03 1.28
N GLY A 374 8.93 19.79 0.27
CA GLY A 374 7.91 18.75 0.26
C GLY A 374 8.43 17.40 -0.25
N GLY A 375 7.90 16.32 0.30
CA GLY A 375 8.08 14.96 -0.20
C GLY A 375 6.75 14.28 -0.48
N MET A 376 6.73 13.32 -1.39
CA MET A 376 5.55 12.51 -1.60
C MET A 376 5.88 11.10 -2.07
N PHE A 377 5.07 10.13 -1.64
CA PHE A 377 5.06 8.76 -2.10
C PHE A 377 3.64 8.41 -2.55
N ILE A 378 3.44 8.34 -3.86
CA ILE A 378 2.13 8.16 -4.49
C ILE A 378 2.05 6.79 -5.17
N SER A 379 1.32 5.87 -4.55
CA SER A 379 1.13 4.51 -5.06
C SER A 379 -0.08 4.37 -5.97
N SER A 380 -0.08 3.38 -6.85
CA SER A 380 -1.24 2.94 -7.64
C SER A 380 -2.04 1.80 -6.97
N CYS A 381 -1.82 1.51 -5.68
CA CYS A 381 -2.42 0.37 -4.98
C CYS A 381 -3.84 0.67 -4.47
N PHE A 382 -4.77 -0.28 -4.49
CA PHE A 382 -6.09 -0.09 -3.86
C PHE A 382 -6.02 -0.22 -2.33
N ILE A 383 -5.60 0.84 -1.64
CA ILE A 383 -5.17 0.77 -0.23
C ILE A 383 -5.43 2.07 0.55
N HIS A 384 -5.52 1.95 1.88
CA HIS A 384 -5.64 3.05 2.84
C HIS A 384 -4.74 2.74 4.05
N CYS A 385 -4.05 3.74 4.61
CA CYS A 385 -3.08 3.61 5.73
C CYS A 385 -1.88 2.68 5.50
N GLN A 386 -0.87 3.14 4.79
CA GLN A 386 0.24 2.31 4.34
C GLN A 386 1.41 2.26 5.34
N THR A 387 1.64 3.32 6.12
CA THR A 387 2.82 3.49 6.99
C THR A 387 2.90 2.51 8.16
N LEU A 388 1.77 1.99 8.63
CA LEU A 388 1.73 0.97 9.69
C LEU A 388 1.81 -0.47 9.18
N MET A 389 1.73 -0.68 7.86
CA MET A 389 1.74 -2.00 7.25
C MET A 389 3.19 -2.45 7.02
N THR A 390 3.68 -3.37 7.86
CA THR A 390 5.07 -3.86 7.82
C THR A 390 5.50 -4.32 6.42
N GLU A 391 4.64 -5.08 5.73
CA GLU A 391 4.94 -5.62 4.40
C GLU A 391 5.15 -4.53 3.34
N ILE A 392 4.45 -3.41 3.46
CA ILE A 392 4.51 -2.31 2.49
C ILE A 392 5.60 -1.33 2.87
N TRP A 393 5.78 -1.09 4.17
CA TRP A 393 6.74 -0.17 4.74
C TRP A 393 8.19 -0.59 4.49
N HIS A 394 8.58 -1.78 4.96
CA HIS A 394 9.94 -2.29 4.82
C HIS A 394 10.02 -3.83 4.94
N SER A 395 10.06 -4.49 3.78
CA SER A 395 10.18 -5.93 3.57
C SER A 395 10.71 -6.19 2.15
N PRO A 396 11.13 -7.42 1.82
CA PRO A 396 11.52 -7.78 0.45
C PRO A 396 10.42 -7.51 -0.58
N LYS A 397 9.14 -7.54 -0.16
CA LYS A 397 7.95 -7.30 -1.00
C LYS A 397 7.42 -5.86 -0.87
N SER A 398 8.15 -4.98 -0.18
CA SER A 398 7.70 -3.59 -0.02
C SER A 398 7.47 -2.89 -1.33
N LEU A 399 6.52 -1.97 -1.29
CA LEU A 399 6.19 -1.14 -2.41
C LEU A 399 7.41 -0.29 -2.79
N ARG A 400 7.77 -0.34 -4.07
CA ARG A 400 8.90 0.38 -4.62
C ARG A 400 8.43 1.28 -5.73
N ILE A 401 8.90 2.52 -5.71
CA ILE A 401 8.72 3.45 -6.82
C ILE A 401 10.11 3.89 -7.27
N LYS A 402 10.41 3.71 -8.56
CA LYS A 402 11.75 3.95 -9.13
C LYS A 402 12.88 3.27 -8.32
N ASN A 403 12.66 2.00 -7.93
CA ASN A 403 13.54 1.17 -7.09
C ASN A 403 13.76 1.63 -5.64
N LYS A 404 13.14 2.72 -5.18
CA LYS A 404 13.20 3.11 -3.77
C LYS A 404 12.11 2.43 -2.95
N ILE A 405 12.52 1.83 -1.83
CA ILE A 405 11.62 1.25 -0.83
C ILE A 405 10.82 2.37 -0.16
N PHE A 406 9.55 2.11 0.14
CA PHE A 406 8.66 3.07 0.79
C PHE A 406 9.25 3.68 2.07
N GLY A 407 9.65 2.87 3.06
CA GLY A 407 10.24 3.37 4.30
C GLY A 407 11.54 4.16 4.10
N ALA A 408 12.36 3.77 3.12
CA ALA A 408 13.58 4.50 2.77
C ALA A 408 13.29 5.88 2.14
N SER A 409 12.16 6.02 1.46
CA SER A 409 11.76 7.29 0.81
C SER A 409 11.34 8.34 1.85
N VAL A 410 10.72 7.91 2.95
CA VAL A 410 10.38 8.78 4.08
C VAL A 410 11.62 9.19 4.88
N HIS A 411 12.61 8.31 4.97
CA HIS A 411 13.88 8.59 5.66
C HIS A 411 14.81 9.50 4.85
N SER A 412 14.82 9.37 3.51
CA SER A 412 15.76 10.06 2.63
C SER A 412 15.57 11.58 2.61
N GLU A 413 16.67 12.31 2.75
CA GLU A 413 16.71 13.78 2.57
C GLU A 413 16.97 14.20 1.11
N HIS A 414 17.49 13.29 0.27
CA HIS A 414 18.12 13.68 -1.00
C HIS A 414 17.25 13.46 -2.24
N ASP A 415 16.10 12.76 -2.11
CA ASP A 415 15.17 12.61 -3.21
C ASP A 415 13.77 12.18 -2.67
N PRO A 416 13.00 13.14 -2.14
CA PRO A 416 11.80 12.90 -1.34
C PRO A 416 10.54 12.65 -2.18
N ILE A 417 10.66 12.62 -3.51
CA ILE A 417 9.52 12.48 -4.43
C ILE A 417 9.60 11.14 -5.14
N ALA A 418 8.57 10.33 -4.91
CA ALA A 418 8.38 9.01 -5.47
C ALA A 418 6.92 8.90 -5.96
N ILE A 419 6.70 9.01 -7.27
CA ILE A 419 5.39 8.88 -7.90
C ILE A 419 5.43 7.72 -8.89
N ASP A 420 4.54 6.76 -8.73
CA ASP A 420 4.31 5.71 -9.70
C ASP A 420 3.41 6.26 -10.83
N ILE A 421 4.05 6.74 -11.91
CA ILE A 421 3.37 7.21 -13.10
C ILE A 421 3.53 6.12 -14.17
N GLU A 422 2.57 5.23 -14.28
CA GLU A 422 2.29 4.62 -15.58
C GLU A 422 1.88 5.76 -16.51
N LYS A 423 2.82 6.21 -17.34
CA LYS A 423 2.53 7.15 -18.42
C LYS A 423 1.76 6.35 -19.46
N GLU A 424 0.44 6.46 -19.48
CA GLU A 424 -0.30 6.11 -20.69
C GLU A 424 0.15 7.06 -21.79
N GLY A 425 1.05 6.56 -22.65
CA GLY A 425 1.43 7.26 -23.87
C GLY A 425 0.20 7.37 -24.75
N VAL A 426 -0.34 8.57 -24.91
CA VAL A 426 -1.27 8.88 -25.99
C VAL A 426 -0.45 8.80 -27.28
N TRP A 427 -0.45 7.63 -27.93
CA TRP A 427 0.18 7.43 -29.23
C TRP A 427 -0.51 8.33 -30.25
N ALA A 428 0.27 9.13 -30.99
CA ALA A 428 -0.28 9.99 -32.02
C ALA A 428 -0.87 9.12 -33.16
N LYS A 429 -1.99 9.55 -33.76
CA LYS A 429 -2.66 8.83 -34.88
C LYS A 429 -1.73 8.44 -36.04
N LYS A 430 -0.58 9.11 -36.20
CA LYS A 430 0.45 8.76 -37.20
C LYS A 430 1.14 7.42 -36.93
N ASP A 431 1.23 6.99 -35.68
CA ASP A 431 1.96 5.77 -35.31
C ASP A 431 1.14 4.49 -35.56
N TRP A 432 -0.19 4.60 -35.55
CA TRP A 432 -1.11 3.53 -35.95
C TRP A 432 -0.97 3.16 -37.43
N ALA A 433 -0.70 4.13 -38.30
CA ALA A 433 -0.51 3.87 -39.73
C ALA A 433 0.80 3.11 -40.00
N ILE A 434 1.86 3.43 -39.26
CA ILE A 434 3.17 2.78 -39.39
C ILE A 434 3.11 1.34 -38.84
N ALA A 435 2.43 1.13 -37.71
CA ALA A 435 2.22 -0.20 -37.14
C ALA A 435 1.30 -1.09 -38.01
N ALA A 436 0.25 -0.53 -38.61
CA ALA A 436 -0.65 -1.27 -39.49
C ALA A 436 0.06 -1.74 -40.78
N VAL A 437 0.90 -0.88 -41.38
CA VAL A 437 1.71 -1.26 -42.55
C VAL A 437 2.73 -2.34 -42.19
N GLY A 438 3.38 -2.22 -41.02
CA GLY A 438 4.28 -3.26 -40.50
C GLY A 438 3.61 -4.61 -40.30
N PHE A 439 2.41 -4.64 -39.69
CA PHE A 439 1.65 -5.87 -39.48
C PHE A 439 1.17 -6.51 -40.80
N THR A 440 0.82 -5.70 -41.79
CA THR A 440 0.35 -6.21 -43.09
C THR A 440 1.49 -6.86 -43.88
N VAL A 441 2.70 -6.29 -43.81
CA VAL A 441 3.90 -6.85 -44.46
C VAL A 441 4.33 -8.17 -43.82
N ILE A 442 4.26 -8.26 -42.49
CA ILE A 442 4.60 -9.50 -41.75
C ILE A 442 3.57 -10.60 -42.02
N ALA A 443 2.27 -10.27 -42.05
CA ALA A 443 1.21 -11.22 -42.39
C ALA A 443 1.34 -11.75 -43.82
N PHE A 444 1.72 -10.90 -44.78
CA PHE A 444 1.92 -11.28 -46.18
C PHE A 444 3.18 -12.14 -46.38
N ALA A 445 4.23 -11.93 -45.58
CA ALA A 445 5.42 -12.78 -45.58
C ALA A 445 5.15 -14.17 -45.00
N LEU A 446 4.27 -14.27 -43.99
CA LEU A 446 3.89 -15.54 -43.35
C LEU A 446 2.95 -16.38 -44.21
N THR A 447 2.09 -15.77 -45.02
CA THR A 447 1.22 -16.51 -45.95
C THR A 447 2.00 -17.12 -47.12
N LEU A 448 3.04 -16.44 -47.61
CA LEU A 448 3.95 -16.96 -48.65
C LEU A 448 4.80 -18.16 -48.19
N LEU A 449 5.06 -18.28 -46.88
CA LEU A 449 5.80 -19.40 -46.29
C LEU A 449 4.91 -20.62 -45.99
N SER A 450 3.58 -20.47 -45.99
CA SER A 450 2.64 -21.55 -45.61
C SER A 450 2.19 -22.48 -46.76
N ASN A 451 2.56 -22.19 -48.01
CA ASN A 451 2.07 -22.93 -49.19
C ASN A 451 2.88 -24.20 -49.56
N SER A 452 3.77 -24.71 -48.69
CA SER A 452 4.64 -25.85 -49.05
C SER A 452 4.19 -27.23 -48.57
N TRP A 453 3.20 -27.39 -47.68
CA TRP A 453 2.85 -28.73 -47.19
C TRP A 453 1.35 -28.84 -46.87
N ARG A 454 0.59 -29.46 -47.79
CA ARG A 454 -0.71 -30.10 -47.53
C ARG A 454 -0.60 -31.57 -47.88
N ASP A 455 -0.90 -32.44 -46.93
CA ASP A 455 -1.67 -33.68 -47.12
C ASP A 455 -2.29 -34.07 -45.75
N GLU A 456 -3.61 -34.28 -45.76
CA GLU A 456 -4.54 -34.75 -44.70
C GLU A 456 -4.84 -36.27 -44.90
N PRO A 457 -5.64 -37.03 -44.09
CA PRO A 457 -6.57 -36.62 -43.01
C PRO A 457 -6.63 -37.50 -41.71
N ASP A 458 -7.34 -36.94 -40.73
CA ASP A 458 -8.19 -37.52 -39.65
C ASP A 458 -7.62 -38.33 -38.46
N SER A 459 -7.57 -37.69 -37.27
CA SER A 459 -8.48 -38.02 -36.17
C SER A 459 -8.43 -37.00 -35.02
N GLU A 460 -9.64 -36.66 -34.53
CA GLU A 460 -9.99 -35.95 -33.28
C GLU A 460 -9.66 -34.45 -33.11
N ILE A 461 -10.72 -33.65 -33.32
CA ILE A 461 -10.83 -32.24 -32.93
C ILE A 461 -10.71 -32.11 -31.40
N SER A 462 -9.55 -31.66 -30.92
CA SER A 462 -9.40 -31.07 -29.58
C SER A 462 -9.26 -29.55 -29.68
N ARG A 463 -10.10 -28.87 -28.91
CA ARG A 463 -10.25 -27.41 -28.82
C ARG A 463 -8.93 -26.71 -28.40
N PRO A 464 -8.69 -25.44 -28.76
CA PRO A 464 -7.48 -24.72 -28.39
C PRO A 464 -7.37 -24.55 -26.87
N PHE A 465 -6.18 -24.89 -26.35
CA PHE A 465 -5.79 -24.81 -24.96
C PHE A 465 -5.93 -23.38 -24.41
N LEU A 466 -6.86 -23.22 -23.48
CA LEU A 466 -6.84 -22.18 -22.45
C LEU A 466 -5.53 -22.33 -21.64
N PRO A 467 -4.87 -21.22 -21.25
CA PRO A 467 -3.82 -21.29 -20.26
C PRO A 467 -4.44 -21.83 -18.96
N ASN A 468 -3.89 -22.91 -18.43
CA ASN A 468 -4.33 -23.48 -17.16
C ASN A 468 -4.31 -22.36 -16.11
N ALA A 469 -5.51 -21.98 -15.68
CA ALA A 469 -5.72 -21.36 -14.39
C ALA A 469 -4.92 -22.19 -13.37
N ALA A 470 -3.98 -21.57 -12.65
CA ALA A 470 -3.72 -22.03 -11.31
C ALA A 470 -5.07 -21.96 -10.62
N ALA A 471 -5.73 -23.11 -10.46
CA ALA A 471 -7.03 -23.20 -9.84
C ALA A 471 -6.87 -22.62 -8.44
N PHE A 472 -7.41 -21.42 -8.20
CA PHE A 472 -7.75 -21.02 -6.84
C PHE A 472 -8.64 -22.15 -6.33
N ASP A 473 -8.10 -22.93 -5.41
CA ASP A 473 -8.75 -24.12 -4.92
C ASP A 473 -9.84 -23.61 -3.95
N PHE A 474 -11.01 -23.31 -4.51
CA PHE A 474 -12.17 -22.81 -3.77
C PHE A 474 -12.83 -23.95 -3.00
N VAL A 475 -13.19 -23.68 -1.75
CA VAL A 475 -13.87 -24.64 -0.88
C VAL A 475 -15.32 -24.23 -0.72
N ASP A 476 -16.23 -25.16 -1.03
CA ASP A 476 -17.67 -24.94 -0.92
C ASP A 476 -18.14 -24.79 0.53
N LEU A 477 -19.17 -23.96 0.72
CA LEU A 477 -19.87 -23.81 1.98
C LEU A 477 -20.74 -25.04 2.26
N THR A 478 -20.53 -25.65 3.42
CA THR A 478 -21.39 -26.70 3.96
C THR A 478 -22.25 -26.13 5.07
N LEU A 479 -23.58 -26.18 4.93
CA LEU A 479 -24.52 -25.77 5.99
C LEU A 479 -24.82 -26.94 6.92
N LEU A 480 -24.68 -26.73 8.24
CA LEU A 480 -25.10 -27.70 9.25
C LEU A 480 -26.62 -27.64 9.44
N ARG A 481 -27.38 -28.22 8.50
CA ARG A 481 -28.85 -28.19 8.55
C ARG A 481 -29.42 -28.79 9.84
N ASN A 482 -28.78 -29.82 10.39
CA ASN A 482 -29.19 -30.48 11.64
C ASN A 482 -28.84 -29.67 12.91
N ALA A 483 -28.11 -28.55 12.79
CA ALA A 483 -27.81 -27.68 13.94
C ALA A 483 -29.07 -27.00 14.49
N LYS A 484 -30.07 -26.79 13.63
CA LYS A 484 -31.37 -26.23 14.00
C LYS A 484 -32.10 -27.08 15.04
N ASP A 485 -32.00 -28.41 14.95
CA ASP A 485 -32.63 -29.34 15.89
C ASP A 485 -32.03 -29.24 17.30
N ARG A 486 -30.83 -28.65 17.41
CA ARG A 486 -30.13 -28.39 18.68
C ARG A 486 -30.24 -26.93 19.13
N GLY A 487 -31.05 -26.11 18.45
CA GLY A 487 -31.22 -24.69 18.75
C GLY A 487 -30.03 -23.80 18.34
N ALA A 488 -29.07 -24.33 17.58
CA ALA A 488 -27.91 -23.56 17.11
C ALA A 488 -28.23 -22.87 15.78
N LEU A 489 -28.46 -21.56 15.84
CA LEU A 489 -28.90 -20.72 14.73
C LEU A 489 -28.02 -19.48 14.59
N CYS A 490 -27.89 -18.99 13.35
CA CYS A 490 -27.40 -17.64 13.07
C CYS A 490 -28.37 -16.58 13.60
N LEU A 491 -27.95 -15.31 13.66
CA LEU A 491 -28.76 -14.20 14.20
C LEU A 491 -30.10 -14.00 13.47
N ASP A 492 -30.21 -14.41 12.22
CA ASP A 492 -31.45 -14.35 11.43
C ASP A 492 -32.27 -15.66 11.46
N GLY A 493 -31.83 -16.68 12.20
CA GLY A 493 -32.48 -17.98 12.28
C GLY A 493 -32.07 -18.99 11.21
N THR A 494 -31.08 -18.67 10.36
CA THR A 494 -30.52 -19.62 9.39
C THR A 494 -29.55 -20.61 10.04
N ALA A 495 -29.23 -21.69 9.32
CA ALA A 495 -28.30 -22.72 9.81
C ALA A 495 -26.84 -22.22 9.70
N PRO A 496 -25.98 -22.45 10.71
CA PRO A 496 -24.56 -22.14 10.61
C PRO A 496 -23.88 -23.00 9.53
N GLY A 497 -22.73 -22.54 9.03
CA GLY A 497 -21.97 -23.23 7.99
C GLY A 497 -20.47 -23.23 8.24
N TYR A 498 -19.75 -24.07 7.47
CA TYR A 498 -18.29 -24.11 7.44
C TYR A 498 -17.80 -24.46 6.04
N HIS A 499 -16.55 -24.14 5.76
CA HIS A 499 -15.81 -24.62 4.61
C HIS A 499 -14.85 -25.72 5.06
N CYS A 500 -14.79 -26.84 4.34
CA CYS A 500 -13.90 -27.96 4.70
C CYS A 500 -13.25 -28.57 3.47
N ARG A 501 -11.95 -28.83 3.60
CA ARG A 501 -11.17 -29.62 2.65
C ARG A 501 -10.59 -30.82 3.39
N LYS A 502 -10.70 -32.00 2.79
CA LYS A 502 -10.11 -33.23 3.35
C LYS A 502 -8.59 -33.18 3.24
N GLY A 503 -7.91 -33.57 4.32
CA GLY A 503 -6.46 -33.78 4.31
C GLY A 503 -6.06 -34.92 3.37
N PHE A 504 -4.80 -34.92 2.94
CA PHE A 504 -4.22 -35.92 2.06
C PHE A 504 -2.78 -36.24 2.47
N GLY A 505 -2.21 -37.33 1.93
CA GLY A 505 -0.84 -37.75 2.24
C GLY A 505 -0.62 -38.02 3.74
N SER A 506 0.51 -37.57 4.28
CA SER A 506 0.83 -37.64 5.71
C SER A 506 -0.13 -36.84 6.60
N GLY A 507 -0.85 -35.87 6.03
CA GLY A 507 -1.85 -35.06 6.71
C GLY A 507 -3.27 -35.66 6.73
N ALA A 508 -3.51 -36.82 6.11
CA ALA A 508 -4.86 -37.38 5.96
C ALA A 508 -5.60 -37.63 7.28
N ASN A 509 -4.87 -37.87 8.37
CA ASN A 509 -5.41 -38.08 9.72
C ASN A 509 -5.18 -36.90 10.68
N ASN A 510 -4.67 -35.78 10.17
CA ASN A 510 -4.40 -34.59 10.96
C ASN A 510 -5.49 -33.54 10.68
N TRP A 511 -5.93 -32.85 11.73
CA TRP A 511 -7.01 -31.88 11.65
C TRP A 511 -6.51 -30.48 11.97
N LEU A 512 -6.84 -29.54 11.09
CA LEU A 512 -6.69 -28.10 11.33
C LEU A 512 -8.08 -27.48 11.38
N LEU A 513 -8.44 -26.92 12.54
CA LEU A 513 -9.70 -26.22 12.72
C LEU A 513 -9.42 -24.72 12.87
N HIS A 514 -10.00 -23.92 11.98
CA HIS A 514 -9.89 -22.47 12.01
C HIS A 514 -11.29 -21.87 12.22
N ILE A 515 -11.43 -21.06 13.26
CA ILE A 515 -12.70 -20.38 13.57
C ILE A 515 -12.61 -18.98 12.99
N GLU A 516 -13.56 -18.66 12.09
CA GLU A 516 -13.66 -17.36 11.45
C GLU A 516 -13.89 -16.24 12.49
N GLY A 517 -13.21 -15.11 12.29
CA GLY A 517 -13.42 -13.88 13.05
C GLY A 517 -14.68 -13.12 12.64
N GLY A 518 -14.73 -11.82 12.91
CA GLY A 518 -15.84 -10.95 12.46
C GLY A 518 -16.43 -10.02 13.51
N GLY A 519 -15.75 -9.82 14.65
CA GLY A 519 -16.14 -8.87 15.70
C GLY A 519 -17.51 -9.13 16.33
N TRP A 520 -18.01 -8.20 17.15
CA TRP A 520 -19.19 -8.39 18.01
C TRP A 520 -20.34 -7.46 17.61
N CYS A 521 -21.58 -7.89 17.83
CA CYS A 521 -22.73 -6.97 17.93
C CYS A 521 -23.11 -6.87 19.41
N ASN A 522 -23.37 -5.66 19.90
CA ASN A 522 -23.47 -5.37 21.34
C ASN A 522 -24.75 -4.60 21.71
N SER A 523 -25.68 -4.46 20.77
CA SER A 523 -27.00 -3.86 20.96
C SER A 523 -28.04 -4.57 20.10
N ILE A 524 -29.32 -4.47 20.46
CA ILE A 524 -30.40 -5.05 19.65
C ILE A 524 -30.35 -4.51 18.22
N GLU A 525 -30.08 -3.22 18.05
CA GLU A 525 -29.98 -2.58 16.74
C GLU A 525 -28.78 -3.10 15.94
N SER A 526 -27.58 -3.17 16.55
CA SER A 526 -26.38 -3.69 15.87
C SER A 526 -26.51 -5.17 15.51
N CYS A 527 -27.13 -5.98 16.37
CA CYS A 527 -27.39 -7.39 16.07
C CYS A 527 -28.52 -7.55 15.02
N SER A 528 -29.52 -6.67 15.02
CA SER A 528 -30.58 -6.65 14.01
C SER A 528 -30.05 -6.24 12.65
N TRP A 529 -29.06 -5.35 12.57
CA TRP A 529 -28.35 -5.06 11.33
C TRP A 529 -27.47 -6.23 10.90
N ARG A 530 -26.69 -6.78 11.85
CA ARG A 530 -25.74 -7.86 11.57
C ARG A 530 -26.39 -9.12 11.02
N LYS A 531 -27.62 -9.43 11.42
CA LYS A 531 -28.38 -10.55 10.87
C LYS A 531 -28.58 -10.47 9.34
N GLY A 532 -28.44 -9.29 8.73
CA GLY A 532 -28.48 -9.07 7.28
C GLY A 532 -27.11 -9.15 6.58
N THR A 533 -26.08 -9.71 7.23
CA THR A 533 -24.71 -9.76 6.73
C THR A 533 -24.15 -11.19 6.73
N LEU A 534 -23.01 -11.40 6.07
CA LEU A 534 -22.29 -12.68 6.03
C LEU A 534 -21.90 -13.21 7.42
N LEU A 535 -21.73 -12.32 8.41
CA LEU A 535 -21.39 -12.66 9.80
C LEU A 535 -22.60 -12.88 10.72
N GLY A 536 -23.82 -12.71 10.22
CA GLY A 536 -25.04 -12.91 11.00
C GLY A 536 -26.06 -13.83 10.33
N SER A 537 -25.81 -14.29 9.11
CA SER A 537 -26.74 -15.13 8.34
C SER A 537 -26.04 -15.93 7.25
N SER A 538 -26.41 -17.21 7.15
CA SER A 538 -25.90 -18.11 6.11
C SER A 538 -26.52 -17.88 4.73
N ASN A 539 -27.49 -16.98 4.63
CA ASN A 539 -27.98 -16.53 3.32
C ASN A 539 -26.96 -15.66 2.61
N TYR A 540 -26.08 -15.01 3.36
CA TYR A 540 -25.08 -14.06 2.87
C TYR A 540 -23.64 -14.56 3.02
N MET A 541 -23.41 -15.71 3.66
CA MET A 541 -22.08 -16.36 3.69
C MET A 541 -21.59 -16.65 2.27
N ASP A 542 -20.28 -16.49 2.07
CA ASP A 542 -19.64 -16.83 0.81
C ASP A 542 -19.88 -18.30 0.48
N ARG A 543 -20.39 -18.57 -0.73
CA ARG A 543 -20.67 -19.95 -1.16
C ARG A 543 -19.40 -20.75 -1.41
N ARG A 544 -18.31 -20.04 -1.73
CA ARG A 544 -17.00 -20.58 -2.04
C ARG A 544 -15.94 -19.61 -1.56
N VAL A 545 -14.98 -20.11 -0.78
CA VAL A 545 -13.84 -19.30 -0.30
C VAL A 545 -12.52 -19.92 -0.75
N PRO A 546 -11.53 -19.12 -1.15
CA PRO A 546 -10.21 -19.63 -1.45
C PRO A 546 -9.48 -19.94 -0.15
N PHE A 547 -9.03 -21.17 0.02
CA PHE A 547 -8.17 -21.52 1.16
C PHE A 547 -6.75 -21.02 0.88
N SER A 548 -6.26 -20.13 1.75
CA SER A 548 -4.93 -19.50 1.66
C SER A 548 -4.24 -19.47 3.04
N GLY A 549 -2.95 -19.13 3.07
CA GLY A 549 -2.16 -19.14 4.30
C GLY A 549 -2.18 -20.51 4.99
N ILE A 550 -2.41 -20.54 6.30
CA ILE A 550 -2.44 -21.79 7.09
C ILE A 550 -3.48 -22.82 6.62
N LEU A 551 -4.55 -22.37 5.93
CA LEU A 551 -5.57 -23.25 5.35
C LEU A 551 -5.22 -23.73 3.94
N SER A 552 -4.18 -23.18 3.31
CA SER A 552 -3.78 -23.55 1.96
C SER A 552 -3.21 -24.96 1.91
N SER A 553 -3.56 -25.69 0.85
CA SER A 553 -2.93 -26.96 0.46
C SER A 553 -1.64 -26.76 -0.34
N HIS A 554 -1.29 -25.51 -0.70
CA HIS A 554 -0.10 -25.21 -1.50
C HIS A 554 1.11 -24.98 -0.59
N PRO A 555 2.21 -25.74 -0.76
CA PRO A 555 3.42 -25.58 0.07
C PRO A 555 4.05 -24.19 0.00
N SER A 556 3.84 -23.43 -1.10
CA SER A 556 4.32 -22.05 -1.22
C SER A 556 3.55 -21.07 -0.31
N GLN A 557 2.34 -21.42 0.13
CA GLN A 557 1.50 -20.64 1.03
C GLN A 557 1.41 -21.23 2.44
N ASN A 558 1.75 -22.52 2.58
CA ASN A 558 1.75 -23.28 3.84
C ASN A 558 2.95 -24.25 3.89
N PRO A 559 4.19 -23.75 4.02
CA PRO A 559 5.38 -24.59 4.00
C PRO A 559 5.54 -25.37 5.33
N ASP A 560 5.74 -26.69 5.24
CA ASP A 560 6.16 -27.50 6.36
C ASP A 560 7.61 -27.17 6.74
N THR A 561 7.83 -26.63 7.94
CA THR A 561 9.18 -26.43 8.48
C THR A 561 9.67 -27.73 9.13
N VAL A 562 10.04 -28.71 8.32
CA VAL A 562 10.96 -29.74 8.81
C VAL A 562 12.36 -29.12 8.78
N MET A 563 12.73 -28.49 9.90
CA MET A 563 14.14 -28.31 10.25
C MET A 563 14.77 -29.71 10.28
N ALA A 564 15.50 -30.07 9.24
CA ALA A 564 16.43 -31.18 9.31
C ALA A 564 17.48 -30.81 10.38
N HIS A 565 17.31 -31.32 11.59
CA HIS A 565 18.43 -31.41 12.53
C HIS A 565 19.56 -32.18 11.83
N PRO A 566 20.83 -31.72 11.94
CA PRO A 566 21.96 -32.50 11.46
C PRO A 566 22.14 -33.69 12.42
N SER A 567 21.59 -34.84 12.05
CA SER A 567 21.97 -36.09 12.69
C SER A 567 23.39 -36.44 12.27
N LEU A 568 24.30 -36.42 13.24
CA LEU A 568 25.55 -37.17 13.17
C LEU A 568 25.22 -38.63 12.86
N ALA A 569 25.55 -39.07 11.65
CA ALA A 569 25.70 -40.49 11.33
C ALA A 569 26.79 -40.66 10.27
N THR A 570 27.94 -41.11 10.76
CA THR A 570 29.01 -41.82 10.07
C THR A 570 28.54 -42.72 8.92
N GLY A 571 29.19 -42.66 7.75
CA GLY A 571 29.10 -43.77 6.79
C GLY A 571 29.41 -43.48 5.33
N LYS A 572 30.68 -43.65 4.96
CA LYS A 572 31.20 -44.12 3.65
C LYS A 572 30.73 -43.46 2.35
N MET A 573 31.70 -42.73 1.81
CA MET A 573 32.02 -42.49 0.40
C MET A 573 31.66 -43.66 -0.53
N SER A 574 30.90 -43.38 -1.58
CA SER A 574 30.83 -44.17 -2.81
C SER A 574 30.54 -43.24 -3.99
N LEU A 575 31.58 -42.91 -4.74
CA LEU A 575 31.51 -42.31 -6.07
C LEU A 575 30.73 -43.22 -7.02
N ARG A 576 29.74 -42.66 -7.72
CA ARG A 576 29.40 -43.04 -9.09
C ARG A 576 29.02 -41.80 -9.88
N GLU A 577 29.90 -41.46 -10.82
CA GLU A 577 29.59 -40.71 -12.02
C GLU A 577 28.54 -41.49 -12.83
N ASP A 578 27.47 -40.82 -13.29
CA ASP A 578 27.30 -40.58 -14.72
C ASP A 578 25.93 -39.98 -15.08
N VAL A 579 25.97 -39.26 -16.21
CA VAL A 579 24.90 -38.82 -17.11
C VAL A 579 24.28 -37.45 -16.85
N LEU A 580 24.91 -36.47 -17.51
CA LEU A 580 24.26 -35.27 -18.05
C LEU A 580 22.97 -35.64 -18.79
N GLN A 581 21.86 -35.04 -18.40
CA GLN A 581 20.75 -34.80 -19.32
C GLN A 581 20.29 -33.34 -19.19
N HIS A 582 20.67 -32.56 -20.19
CA HIS A 582 20.11 -31.25 -20.47
C HIS A 582 18.57 -31.34 -20.55
N ARG A 583 17.87 -30.67 -19.63
CA ARG A 583 16.53 -30.13 -19.88
C ARG A 583 16.52 -28.64 -19.57
N THR A 584 16.49 -27.90 -20.67
CA THR A 584 16.02 -26.54 -20.88
C THR A 584 15.19 -25.92 -19.75
N MET A 585 15.73 -24.84 -19.18
CA MET A 585 14.97 -23.79 -18.50
C MET A 585 13.87 -23.27 -19.44
N ARG A 586 12.62 -23.37 -19.01
CA ARG A 586 11.54 -22.53 -19.54
C ARG A 586 10.54 -22.22 -18.42
N SER A 587 10.28 -20.93 -18.26
CA SER A 587 9.17 -20.30 -17.53
C SER A 587 9.35 -20.00 -16.03
N PHE A 588 10.25 -19.06 -15.75
CA PHE A 588 10.00 -18.03 -14.73
C PHE A 588 8.96 -17.06 -15.29
N TYR A 589 7.77 -16.97 -14.70
CA TYR A 589 6.93 -15.78 -14.57
C TYR A 589 5.60 -16.22 -13.94
N ASN A 590 5.24 -15.56 -12.83
CA ASN A 590 3.95 -15.54 -12.11
C ASN A 590 4.05 -16.00 -10.66
N ASP A 591 4.60 -15.15 -9.80
CA ASP A 591 4.37 -15.19 -8.35
C ASP A 591 4.07 -13.77 -7.84
N VAL A 592 2.80 -13.37 -7.92
CA VAL A 592 2.24 -12.27 -7.12
C VAL A 592 1.09 -12.86 -6.32
N ALA A 593 1.43 -13.50 -5.20
CA ALA A 593 0.44 -13.86 -4.18
C ALA A 593 0.15 -12.61 -3.34
N ILE A 594 -1.02 -12.01 -3.60
CA ILE A 594 -1.59 -10.91 -2.84
C ILE A 594 -1.89 -11.43 -1.42
N LEU A 595 -1.12 -10.96 -0.44
CA LEU A 595 -1.41 -11.10 0.98
C LEU A 595 -2.54 -10.13 1.32
N GLN A 596 -3.78 -10.63 1.32
CA GLN A 596 -4.93 -9.92 1.86
C GLN A 596 -4.86 -10.01 3.39
N VAL A 597 -4.15 -9.07 4.00
CA VAL A 597 -4.22 -8.84 5.45
C VAL A 597 -5.46 -7.98 5.70
N SER A 598 -6.52 -8.62 6.16
CA SER A 598 -7.74 -7.94 6.62
C SER A 598 -7.41 -7.04 7.81
N PHE A 599 -7.36 -5.73 7.57
CA PHE A 599 -7.55 -4.74 8.62
C PHE A 599 -9.05 -4.55 8.80
N ASP A 600 -9.57 -4.99 9.95
CA ASP A 600 -10.92 -4.68 10.43
C ASP A 600 -11.04 -3.18 10.72
N LEU A 601 -11.19 -2.38 9.67
CA LEU A 601 -11.69 -1.00 9.74
C LEU A 601 -13.22 -1.09 9.69
N TYR A 602 -13.83 -1.30 10.86
CA TYR A 602 -15.26 -1.16 11.06
C TYR A 602 -15.69 0.29 10.84
N TYR A 603 -16.54 0.58 9.87
CA TYR A 603 -17.58 1.62 9.96
C TYR A 603 -18.79 1.29 9.06
N TYR A 604 -19.95 1.76 9.51
CA TYR A 604 -21.34 1.38 9.19
C TYR A 604 -21.80 1.59 7.75
#